data_AF-C3VSF0-F1
#
_entry.id   AF-C3VSF0-F1
#
_cell.length_a   1.000
_cell.length_b   1.000
_cell.length_c   1.000
_cell.angle_alpha   90.00
_cell.angle_beta   90.00
_cell.angle_gamma   90.00
#
_symmetry.space_group_name_H-M   'P 1'
#
loop_
_entity.id
_entity.type
_entity.pdbx_description
1 polymer ?
#
loop_
_entity_poly.entity_id
_entity_poly.type
_entity_poly.pdbx_seq_one_letter_code
_entity_poly.pdbx_strand_id
1 'polypeptide(L)'
;SACSQTCGMAVKTRRRTCGNPKPAHGGRVCVGPDRAEIYCSHLPPCPAPKQPPIDGGWGPYGDFGECSAVCGGGFRIRRRKCDNPVPQNGGMDCSGCHFDYEVCNTQPCPDVRKAGTWTPWLTVANGTMASGGYVEKRFRFTCKAPIADSALLKITPKEEVRVCQPDGSCQRSVDPNALAPGLAGGEEGEDGWSEWSSWSPCS
;
A
#
# COMPACT_ATOMS: atom_id res chain seq x y z
N SER A 1 52.47 -52.96 7.69
CA SER A 1 52.18 -51.55 8.00
C SER A 1 50.80 -51.45 8.62
N ALA A 2 50.46 -50.28 9.16
CA ALA A 2 49.07 -49.90 9.36
C ALA A 2 48.32 -49.81 8.02
N CYS A 3 46.99 -49.72 8.06
CA CYS A 3 46.17 -49.43 6.90
C CYS A 3 46.50 -48.03 6.36
N SER A 4 46.44 -47.84 5.04
CA SER A 4 46.73 -46.56 4.38
C SER A 4 45.83 -45.42 4.81
N GLN A 5 44.63 -45.73 5.31
CA GLN A 5 43.65 -44.79 5.86
C GLN A 5 42.98 -45.41 7.08
N THR A 6 42.36 -44.57 7.89
CA THR A 6 41.63 -44.95 9.12
C THR A 6 40.13 -45.10 8.89
N CYS A 7 39.62 -44.75 7.71
CA CYS A 7 38.23 -44.89 7.32
C CYS A 7 38.13 -45.48 5.90
N GLY A 8 36.95 -46.00 5.56
CA GLY A 8 36.64 -46.51 4.22
C GLY A 8 37.53 -47.68 3.79
N MET A 9 37.69 -47.83 2.49
CA MET A 9 38.52 -48.88 1.91
C MET A 9 40.00 -48.48 1.98
N ALA A 10 40.78 -49.22 2.76
CA ALA A 10 42.22 -48.99 2.89
C ALA A 10 43.02 -50.28 2.63
N VAL A 11 44.33 -50.14 2.42
CA VAL A 11 45.24 -51.27 2.16
C VAL A 11 46.39 -51.24 3.16
N LYS A 12 46.78 -52.40 3.68
CA LYS A 12 48.01 -52.56 4.46
C LYS A 12 49.00 -53.49 3.76
N THR A 13 50.28 -53.18 3.88
CA THR A 13 51.36 -53.88 3.18
C THR A 13 52.31 -54.52 4.18
N ARG A 14 52.75 -55.75 3.92
CA ARG A 14 53.88 -56.38 4.61
C ARG A 14 54.95 -56.75 3.61
N ARG A 15 56.22 -56.65 4.02
CA ARG A 15 57.38 -57.04 3.23
C ARG A 15 58.15 -58.12 3.98
N ARG A 16 58.69 -59.10 3.25
CA ARG A 16 59.64 -60.10 3.75
C ARG A 16 60.97 -59.94 3.04
N THR A 17 62.06 -60.24 3.73
CA THR A 17 63.42 -60.25 3.15
C THR A 17 64.02 -61.64 3.30
N CYS A 18 64.88 -62.02 2.35
CA CYS A 18 65.60 -63.30 2.36
C CYS A 18 66.79 -63.21 3.33
N GLY A 19 66.47 -63.14 4.63
CA GLY A 19 67.44 -62.80 5.69
C GLY A 19 67.78 -63.94 6.65
N ASN A 20 67.01 -65.03 6.67
CA ASN A 20 67.18 -66.11 7.64
C ASN A 20 66.92 -67.51 7.03
N PRO A 21 67.95 -68.18 6.46
CA PRO A 21 69.31 -67.69 6.21
C PRO A 21 69.39 -66.81 4.95
N LYS A 22 70.41 -65.95 4.87
CA LYS A 22 70.71 -65.16 3.65
C LYS A 22 71.44 -66.05 2.63
N PRO A 23 71.09 -66.01 1.33
CA PRO A 23 71.83 -66.75 0.30
C PRO A 23 73.31 -66.33 0.27
N ALA A 24 74.22 -67.30 0.33
CA ALA A 24 75.67 -67.12 0.25
C ALA A 24 76.28 -68.23 -0.62
N HIS A 25 77.51 -68.01 -1.14
CA HIS A 25 78.28 -69.00 -1.91
C HIS A 25 77.52 -69.66 -3.07
N GLY A 26 76.75 -68.88 -3.85
CA GLY A 26 75.95 -69.43 -4.96
C GLY A 26 74.65 -70.15 -4.53
N GLY A 27 74.22 -69.98 -3.27
CA GLY A 27 72.97 -70.54 -2.75
C GLY A 27 71.71 -70.02 -3.45
N ARG A 28 70.62 -70.79 -3.37
CA ARG A 28 69.35 -70.50 -4.06
C ARG A 28 68.71 -69.20 -3.55
N VAL A 29 68.19 -68.41 -4.49
CA VAL A 29 67.40 -67.20 -4.19
C VAL A 29 66.01 -67.56 -3.65
N CYS A 30 65.46 -66.70 -2.79
CA CYS A 30 64.06 -66.82 -2.35
C CYS A 30 63.12 -66.59 -3.55
N VAL A 31 62.26 -67.57 -3.86
CA VAL A 31 61.29 -67.49 -4.95
C VAL A 31 59.94 -66.98 -4.44
N GLY A 32 59.34 -66.04 -5.17
CA GLY A 32 58.01 -65.49 -4.89
C GLY A 32 58.04 -64.00 -4.49
N PRO A 33 56.86 -63.40 -4.28
CA PRO A 33 56.76 -61.96 -4.01
C PRO A 33 57.34 -61.61 -2.63
N ASP A 34 58.10 -60.53 -2.56
CA ASP A 34 58.65 -59.98 -1.33
C ASP A 34 57.67 -59.02 -0.64
N ARG A 35 56.62 -58.58 -1.35
CA ARG A 35 55.55 -57.68 -0.89
C ARG A 35 54.19 -58.35 -0.97
N ALA A 36 53.36 -58.19 0.06
CA ALA A 36 51.98 -58.62 0.08
C ALA A 36 51.07 -57.51 0.60
N GLU A 37 49.86 -57.42 0.03
CA GLU A 37 48.87 -56.38 0.33
C GLU A 37 47.54 -57.02 0.73
N ILE A 38 46.87 -56.44 1.72
CA ILE A 38 45.57 -56.90 2.23
C ILE A 38 44.67 -55.68 2.44
N TYR A 39 43.40 -55.82 2.06
CA TYR A 39 42.36 -54.83 2.31
C TYR A 39 41.98 -54.77 3.79
N CYS A 40 41.80 -53.56 4.30
CA CYS A 40 41.23 -53.30 5.60
C CYS A 40 39.72 -53.10 5.43
N SER A 41 38.94 -54.15 5.68
CA SER A 41 37.48 -54.16 5.47
C SER A 41 36.64 -53.74 6.68
N HIS A 42 37.27 -53.53 7.84
CA HIS A 42 36.60 -53.23 9.11
C HIS A 42 36.85 -51.80 9.60
N LEU A 43 37.14 -50.87 8.68
CA LEU A 43 37.29 -49.46 9.01
C LEU A 43 35.91 -48.77 8.99
N PRO A 44 35.69 -47.76 9.85
CA PRO A 44 34.47 -46.97 9.81
C PRO A 44 34.32 -46.27 8.45
N PRO A 45 33.10 -45.98 7.98
CA PRO A 45 32.91 -45.19 6.77
C PRO A 45 33.57 -43.81 6.91
N CYS A 46 34.12 -43.30 5.81
CA CYS A 46 34.69 -41.95 5.82
C CYS A 46 33.59 -40.90 5.97
N PRO A 47 33.88 -39.77 6.65
CA PRO A 47 32.94 -38.67 6.72
C PRO A 47 32.57 -38.21 5.30
N ALA A 48 31.28 -38.02 5.05
CA ALA A 48 30.81 -37.54 3.76
C ALA A 48 31.36 -36.14 3.49
N PRO A 49 31.70 -35.80 2.22
CA PRO A 49 32.11 -34.46 1.86
C PRO A 49 31.00 -33.48 2.23
N LYS A 50 31.34 -32.45 3.02
CA LYS A 50 30.40 -31.38 3.36
C LYS A 50 30.08 -30.62 2.08
N GLN A 51 28.80 -30.56 1.73
CA GLN A 51 28.36 -29.80 0.56
C GLN A 51 28.63 -28.30 0.77
N PRO A 52 28.99 -27.56 -0.30
CA PRO A 52 29.21 -26.12 -0.19
C PRO A 52 27.90 -25.40 0.17
N PRO A 53 27.98 -24.28 0.91
CA PRO A 53 26.83 -23.42 1.16
C PRO A 53 26.27 -22.88 -0.16
N ILE A 54 24.94 -22.79 -0.26
CA ILE A 54 24.24 -22.15 -1.38
C ILE A 54 23.44 -21.01 -0.78
N ASP A 55 23.82 -19.78 -1.13
CA ASP A 55 23.13 -18.58 -0.68
C ASP A 55 21.80 -18.42 -1.40
N GLY A 56 20.82 -17.86 -0.70
CA GLY A 56 19.48 -17.60 -1.21
C GLY A 56 19.46 -16.51 -2.27
N GLY A 57 18.62 -16.71 -3.28
CA GLY A 57 18.32 -15.70 -4.30
C GLY A 57 16.85 -15.35 -4.33
N TRP A 58 16.57 -14.08 -4.61
CA TRP A 58 15.20 -13.60 -4.75
C TRP A 58 14.53 -14.25 -5.96
N GLY A 59 13.41 -14.93 -5.70
CA GLY A 59 12.43 -15.25 -6.72
C GLY A 59 11.77 -13.99 -7.29
N PRO A 60 11.03 -14.12 -8.40
CA PRO A 60 10.27 -13.01 -8.97
C PRO A 60 9.26 -12.49 -7.94
N TYR A 61 8.91 -11.21 -8.07
CA TYR A 61 7.75 -10.69 -7.37
C TYR A 61 6.48 -11.37 -7.87
N GLY A 62 5.58 -11.68 -6.95
CA GLY A 62 4.20 -11.98 -7.30
C GLY A 62 3.47 -10.72 -7.81
N ASP A 63 2.22 -10.90 -8.20
CA ASP A 63 1.37 -9.80 -8.62
C ASP A 63 1.07 -8.84 -7.47
N PHE A 64 0.74 -7.60 -7.83
CA PHE A 64 0.21 -6.65 -6.87
C PHE A 64 -1.18 -7.09 -6.39
N GLY A 65 -1.40 -6.98 -5.07
CA GLY A 65 -2.73 -7.08 -4.50
C GLY A 65 -3.64 -5.92 -4.90
N GLU A 66 -4.85 -5.93 -4.35
CA GLU A 66 -5.81 -4.84 -4.54
C GLU A 66 -5.31 -3.53 -3.91
N CYS A 67 -5.76 -2.42 -4.46
CA CYS A 67 -5.45 -1.11 -3.92
C CYS A 67 -6.22 -0.87 -2.61
N SER A 68 -5.57 -0.27 -1.61
CA SER A 68 -6.17 0.05 -0.31
C SER A 68 -7.36 1.02 -0.38
N ALA A 69 -7.44 1.82 -1.45
CA ALA A 69 -8.49 2.79 -1.68
C ALA A 69 -8.95 2.74 -3.14
N VAL A 70 -10.22 3.00 -3.41
CA VAL A 70 -10.80 3.02 -4.76
C VAL A 70 -10.65 4.37 -5.46
N CYS A 71 -10.34 5.43 -4.72
CA CYS A 71 -10.10 6.79 -5.17
C CYS A 71 -9.35 7.56 -4.06
N GLY A 72 -8.88 8.77 -4.36
CA GLY A 72 -8.24 9.65 -3.38
C GLY A 72 -6.80 9.26 -3.03
N GLY A 73 -6.23 8.28 -3.74
CA GLY A 73 -4.92 7.72 -3.48
C GLY A 73 -4.96 6.57 -2.47
N GLY A 74 -4.33 5.46 -2.83
CA GLY A 74 -4.09 4.32 -1.97
C GLY A 74 -2.75 3.68 -2.29
N PHE A 75 -2.46 2.55 -1.65
CA PHE A 75 -1.28 1.75 -1.93
C PHE A 75 -1.68 0.30 -2.19
N ARG A 76 -0.92 -0.37 -3.06
CA ARG A 76 -0.98 -1.82 -3.28
C ARG A 76 0.37 -2.44 -3.00
N ILE A 77 0.35 -3.71 -2.60
CA ILE A 77 1.52 -4.41 -2.12
C ILE A 77 1.72 -5.67 -2.97
N ARG A 78 2.98 -5.95 -3.33
CA ARG A 78 3.39 -7.26 -3.85
C ARG A 78 4.52 -7.85 -3.02
N ARG A 79 4.70 -9.16 -3.10
CA ARG A 79 5.70 -9.91 -2.33
C ARG A 79 6.54 -10.81 -3.23
N ARG A 80 7.83 -10.92 -2.93
CA ARG A 80 8.76 -11.93 -3.47
C ARG A 80 9.20 -12.90 -2.38
N LYS A 81 9.72 -14.06 -2.77
CA LYS A 81 10.24 -15.10 -1.86
C LYS A 81 11.73 -15.31 -2.09
N CYS A 82 12.45 -15.77 -1.07
CA CYS A 82 13.85 -16.18 -1.20
C CYS A 82 13.92 -17.67 -1.59
N ASP A 83 13.60 -17.96 -2.85
CA ASP A 83 13.46 -19.32 -3.35
C ASP A 83 14.14 -19.58 -4.70
N ASN A 84 14.92 -18.62 -5.21
CA ASN A 84 15.58 -18.74 -6.51
C ASN A 84 17.07 -18.35 -6.45
N PRO A 85 17.95 -19.19 -5.85
CA PRO A 85 17.65 -20.49 -5.23
C PRO A 85 17.25 -20.37 -3.75
N VAL A 86 16.72 -21.44 -3.16
CA VAL A 86 16.50 -21.54 -1.70
C VAL A 86 17.86 -21.70 -1.00
N PRO A 87 18.12 -21.00 0.12
CA PRO A 87 19.33 -21.19 0.92
C PRO A 87 19.52 -22.67 1.34
N GLN A 88 20.72 -23.21 1.14
CA GLN A 88 21.06 -24.59 1.52
C GLN A 88 22.45 -24.69 2.16
N ASN A 89 22.69 -25.77 2.91
CA ASN A 89 24.00 -26.10 3.48
C ASN A 89 24.61 -24.98 4.36
N GLY A 90 23.77 -24.18 5.00
CA GLY A 90 24.18 -23.03 5.82
C GLY A 90 24.52 -21.77 5.01
N GLY A 91 24.06 -21.67 3.76
CA GLY A 91 24.11 -20.43 2.98
C GLY A 91 23.21 -19.33 3.57
N MET A 92 23.48 -18.09 3.16
CA MET A 92 22.82 -16.89 3.67
C MET A 92 21.41 -16.75 3.11
N ASP A 93 20.51 -16.13 3.88
CA ASP A 93 19.18 -15.74 3.41
C ASP A 93 19.27 -14.47 2.53
N CYS A 94 18.21 -14.20 1.78
CA CYS A 94 18.18 -13.06 0.86
C CYS A 94 18.24 -11.73 1.62
N SER A 95 19.14 -10.85 1.19
CA SER A 95 19.24 -9.49 1.73
C SER A 95 18.18 -8.56 1.12
N GLY A 96 17.49 -7.80 1.98
CA GLY A 96 16.53 -6.75 1.60
C GLY A 96 15.06 -7.06 1.92
N CYS A 97 14.17 -6.14 1.56
CA CYS A 97 12.74 -6.28 1.81
C CYS A 97 12.10 -7.29 0.84
N HIS A 98 11.18 -8.11 1.37
CA HIS A 98 10.36 -9.03 0.58
C HIS A 98 9.08 -8.38 0.05
N PHE A 99 8.74 -7.18 0.54
CA PHE A 99 7.60 -6.39 0.09
C PHE A 99 8.04 -5.26 -0.83
N ASP A 100 7.14 -4.92 -1.75
CA ASP A 100 7.22 -3.75 -2.61
C ASP A 100 5.85 -3.06 -2.64
N TYR A 101 5.88 -1.73 -2.66
CA TYR A 101 4.72 -0.85 -2.50
C TYR A 101 4.58 0.06 -3.71
N GLU A 102 3.35 0.23 -4.17
CA GLU A 102 3.06 1.13 -5.27
C GLU A 102 1.82 1.96 -4.97
N VAL A 103 1.86 3.25 -5.33
CA VAL A 103 0.70 4.13 -5.24
C VAL A 103 -0.29 3.79 -6.34
N CYS A 104 -1.57 3.71 -5.98
CA CYS A 104 -2.65 3.38 -6.89
C CYS A 104 -3.87 4.27 -6.64
N ASN A 105 -4.80 4.27 -7.59
CA ASN A 105 -6.09 4.97 -7.49
C ASN A 105 -6.01 6.45 -7.10
N THR A 106 -5.13 7.20 -7.77
CA THR A 106 -4.88 8.63 -7.52
C THR A 106 -5.97 9.56 -8.06
N GLN A 107 -6.97 9.02 -8.76
CA GLN A 107 -8.14 9.79 -9.19
C GLN A 107 -8.87 10.40 -7.99
N PRO A 108 -9.39 11.63 -8.10
CA PRO A 108 -10.19 12.24 -7.03
C PRO A 108 -11.45 11.41 -6.76
N CYS A 109 -11.86 11.37 -5.49
CA CYS A 109 -13.13 10.75 -5.13
C CYS A 109 -14.32 11.60 -5.59
N PRO A 110 -15.46 10.97 -5.90
CA PRO A 110 -16.69 11.70 -6.19
C PRO A 110 -17.05 12.63 -5.02
N ASP A 111 -17.42 13.86 -5.34
CA ASP A 111 -17.91 14.82 -4.35
C ASP A 111 -19.34 14.47 -3.95
N VAL A 112 -19.59 14.28 -2.65
CA VAL A 112 -20.95 14.24 -2.11
C VAL A 112 -21.35 15.64 -1.68
N ARG A 113 -22.49 16.11 -2.22
CA ARG A 113 -23.12 17.37 -1.84
C ARG A 113 -24.41 17.08 -1.07
N LYS A 114 -24.50 17.56 0.17
CA LYS A 114 -25.72 17.51 0.98
C LYS A 114 -26.03 18.89 1.52
N ALA A 115 -27.26 19.36 1.30
CA ALA A 115 -27.71 20.65 1.80
C ALA A 115 -28.68 20.44 2.96
N GLY A 116 -28.45 21.13 4.07
CA GLY A 116 -29.35 21.14 5.22
C GLY A 116 -30.67 21.85 4.93
N THR A 117 -31.54 21.91 5.93
CA THR A 117 -32.75 22.73 5.89
C THR A 117 -32.41 24.20 6.08
N TRP A 118 -33.31 25.09 5.65
CA TRP A 118 -33.20 26.51 6.00
C TRP A 118 -33.36 26.70 7.50
N THR A 119 -32.59 27.63 8.08
CA THR A 119 -32.86 28.11 9.43
C THR A 119 -34.21 28.86 9.46
N PRO A 120 -34.81 29.02 10.64
CA PRO A 120 -35.86 30.02 10.83
C PRO A 120 -35.38 31.42 10.39
N TRP A 121 -36.33 32.30 10.12
CA TRP A 121 -36.03 33.72 9.89
C TRP A 121 -35.55 34.36 11.19
N LEU A 122 -34.45 35.10 11.10
CA LEU A 122 -33.81 35.79 12.21
C LEU A 122 -33.89 37.30 11.96
N THR A 123 -34.45 38.04 12.90
CA THR A 123 -34.47 39.51 12.86
C THR A 123 -33.08 40.08 13.07
N VAL A 124 -32.63 40.95 12.17
CA VAL A 124 -31.32 41.59 12.27
C VAL A 124 -31.40 42.72 13.30
N ALA A 125 -30.60 42.64 14.37
CA ALA A 125 -30.63 43.59 15.48
C ALA A 125 -30.41 45.07 15.06
N ASN A 126 -29.64 45.30 13.99
CA ASN A 126 -29.37 46.64 13.45
C ASN A 126 -30.11 46.90 12.12
N GLY A 127 -31.14 46.12 11.81
CA GLY A 127 -31.89 46.18 10.54
C GLY A 127 -33.20 46.97 10.62
N THR A 128 -33.43 47.73 11.68
CA THR A 128 -34.65 48.54 11.85
C THR A 128 -34.54 49.81 11.02
N MET A 129 -35.41 49.96 10.03
CA MET A 129 -35.48 51.17 9.22
C MET A 129 -36.20 52.30 9.98
N ALA A 130 -35.90 53.55 9.64
CA ALA A 130 -36.54 54.73 10.23
C ALA A 130 -38.08 54.73 10.08
N SER A 131 -38.60 53.97 9.12
CA SER A 131 -40.04 53.75 8.88
C SER A 131 -40.70 52.70 9.79
N GLY A 132 -39.96 52.08 10.71
CA GLY A 132 -40.47 51.01 11.59
C GLY A 132 -40.46 49.61 10.96
N GLY A 133 -39.95 49.47 9.74
CA GLY A 133 -39.69 48.17 9.12
C GLY A 133 -38.47 47.47 9.72
N TYR A 134 -38.39 46.15 9.57
CA TYR A 134 -37.29 45.32 10.05
C TYR A 134 -36.78 44.38 8.97
N VAL A 135 -35.50 44.03 9.04
CA VAL A 135 -34.86 43.09 8.11
C VAL A 135 -34.73 41.73 8.77
N GLU A 136 -35.08 40.68 8.04
CA GLU A 136 -34.86 39.31 8.47
C GLU A 136 -33.94 38.56 7.50
N LYS A 137 -33.15 37.66 8.08
CA LYS A 137 -32.22 36.81 7.34
C LYS A 137 -32.45 35.36 7.71
N ARG A 138 -32.24 34.46 6.74
CA ARG A 138 -32.13 33.02 6.99
C ARG A 138 -30.96 32.44 6.22
N PHE A 139 -30.46 31.32 6.73
CA PHE A 139 -29.28 30.66 6.18
C PHE A 139 -29.58 29.21 5.84
N ARG A 140 -28.91 28.68 4.82
CA ARG A 140 -28.87 27.26 4.49
C ARG A 140 -27.43 26.85 4.26
N PHE A 141 -26.99 25.80 4.94
CA PHE A 141 -25.63 25.30 4.80
C PHE A 141 -25.59 24.13 3.82
N THR A 142 -24.64 24.18 2.88
CA THR A 142 -24.34 23.06 1.98
C THR A 142 -22.98 22.47 2.35
N CYS A 143 -22.96 21.19 2.67
CA CYS A 143 -21.74 20.44 2.89
C CYS A 143 -21.31 19.76 1.58
N LYS A 144 -20.06 19.96 1.19
CA LYS A 144 -19.41 19.31 0.05
C LYS A 144 -18.12 18.65 0.53
N ALA A 145 -17.98 17.34 0.31
CA ALA A 145 -16.74 16.61 0.63
C ALA A 145 -16.47 15.51 -0.41
N PRO A 146 -15.21 15.27 -0.79
CA PRO A 146 -14.83 14.01 -1.43
C PRO A 146 -15.04 12.88 -0.41
N ILE A 147 -15.69 11.80 -0.84
CA ILE A 147 -16.23 10.77 0.06
C ILE A 147 -15.14 10.20 1.00
N ALA A 148 -15.54 10.04 2.28
CA ALA A 148 -14.87 9.45 3.44
C ALA A 148 -14.03 10.37 4.33
N ASP A 149 -13.44 11.46 3.82
CA ASP A 149 -12.60 12.32 4.66
C ASP A 149 -13.39 13.53 5.21
N SER A 150 -13.73 13.48 6.50
CA SER A 150 -14.36 14.59 7.21
C SER A 150 -13.46 15.83 7.30
N ALA A 151 -12.14 15.69 7.16
CA ALA A 151 -11.21 16.82 7.15
C ALA A 151 -11.33 17.67 5.89
N LEU A 152 -11.86 17.12 4.79
CA LEU A 152 -12.05 17.80 3.52
C LEU A 152 -13.46 18.40 3.35
N LEU A 153 -14.24 18.44 4.44
CA LEU A 153 -15.61 18.93 4.44
C LEU A 153 -15.65 20.45 4.27
N LYS A 154 -16.16 20.91 3.12
CA LYS A 154 -16.40 22.32 2.81
C LYS A 154 -17.86 22.67 3.11
N ILE A 155 -18.09 23.60 4.03
CA ILE A 155 -19.41 24.13 4.36
C ILE A 155 -19.58 25.49 3.69
N THR A 156 -20.58 25.64 2.85
CA THR A 156 -20.93 26.92 2.23
C THR A 156 -22.28 27.42 2.74
N PRO A 157 -22.35 28.61 3.36
CA PRO A 157 -23.62 29.23 3.72
C PRO A 157 -24.26 29.88 2.49
N LYS A 158 -25.55 29.66 2.32
CA LYS A 158 -26.42 30.43 1.42
C LYS A 158 -27.31 31.31 2.28
N GLU A 159 -27.29 32.62 2.03
CA GLU A 159 -28.09 33.61 2.74
C GLU A 159 -29.33 33.99 1.91
N GLU A 160 -30.44 34.25 2.59
CA GLU A 160 -31.63 34.87 2.01
C GLU A 160 -32.08 36.00 2.93
N VAL A 161 -32.40 37.15 2.34
CA VAL A 161 -32.76 38.37 3.05
C VAL A 161 -34.17 38.79 2.64
N ARG A 162 -34.98 39.19 3.61
CA ARG A 162 -36.29 39.81 3.39
C ARG A 162 -36.43 41.07 4.21
N VAL A 163 -37.17 42.02 3.65
CA VAL A 163 -37.52 43.28 4.29
C VAL A 163 -38.99 43.22 4.68
N CYS A 164 -39.28 43.39 5.96
CA CYS A 164 -40.63 43.38 6.50
C CYS A 164 -41.06 44.79 6.88
N GLN A 165 -42.24 45.17 6.43
CA GLN A 165 -42.92 46.40 6.81
C GLN A 165 -43.60 46.24 8.19
N PRO A 166 -43.93 47.35 8.87
CA PRO A 166 -44.57 47.31 10.19
C PRO A 166 -45.96 46.66 10.19
N ASP A 167 -46.60 46.50 9.03
CA ASP A 167 -47.85 45.76 8.84
C ASP A 167 -47.68 44.22 8.80
N GLY A 168 -46.43 43.74 8.87
CA GLY A 168 -46.09 42.31 8.80
C GLY A 168 -45.95 41.77 7.38
N SER A 169 -46.11 42.60 6.34
CA SER A 169 -45.83 42.20 4.96
C SER A 169 -44.32 42.16 4.73
N CYS A 170 -43.82 41.06 4.15
CA CYS A 170 -42.39 40.87 3.91
C CYS A 170 -42.10 40.61 2.44
N GLN A 171 -41.13 41.34 1.88
CA GLN A 171 -40.69 41.19 0.50
C GLN A 171 -39.23 40.70 0.44
N ARG A 172 -38.95 39.76 -0.47
CA ARG A 172 -37.57 39.29 -0.70
C ARG A 172 -36.76 40.40 -1.34
N SER A 173 -35.61 40.74 -0.74
CA SER A 173 -34.66 41.64 -1.38
C SER A 173 -33.69 40.81 -2.22
N VAL A 174 -33.70 41.02 -3.54
CA VAL A 174 -32.74 40.36 -4.45
C VAL A 174 -31.34 40.98 -4.33
N ASP A 175 -31.24 42.22 -3.84
CA ASP A 175 -29.96 42.94 -3.67
C ASP A 175 -29.78 43.55 -2.27
N PRO A 176 -28.66 43.28 -1.57
CA PRO A 176 -28.36 43.86 -0.26
C PRO A 176 -27.97 45.35 -0.28
N ASN A 177 -27.87 45.99 -1.46
CA ASN A 177 -27.44 47.39 -1.62
C ASN A 177 -28.49 48.35 -2.22
N ALA A 178 -29.74 47.92 -2.42
CA ALA A 178 -30.75 48.73 -3.13
C ALA A 178 -31.53 49.76 -2.26
N LEU A 179 -30.97 50.21 -1.13
CA LEU A 179 -31.61 51.21 -0.24
C LEU A 179 -30.74 52.48 -0.13
N ALA A 180 -30.67 53.24 -1.21
CA ALA A 180 -30.35 54.67 -1.19
C ALA A 180 -31.38 55.41 -2.06
N PRO A 181 -31.97 56.54 -1.60
CA PRO A 181 -32.95 57.25 -2.39
C PRO A 181 -32.25 58.17 -3.41
N GLY A 182 -32.62 58.01 -4.68
CA GLY A 182 -32.54 59.05 -5.72
C GLY A 182 -31.23 59.14 -6.49
N LEU A 183 -31.24 58.65 -7.75
CA LEU A 183 -30.86 59.39 -8.96
C LEU A 183 -31.13 58.52 -10.19
N ALA A 184 -31.52 59.18 -11.28
CA ALA A 184 -32.12 58.61 -12.48
C ALA A 184 -31.13 57.91 -13.43
N GLY A 185 -31.70 57.00 -14.24
CA GLY A 185 -31.27 56.75 -15.63
C GLY A 185 -30.48 55.47 -15.87
N GLY A 186 -30.99 54.62 -16.77
CA GLY A 186 -30.24 53.53 -17.40
C GLY A 186 -31.10 52.30 -17.66
N GLU A 187 -31.65 52.19 -18.88
CA GLU A 187 -32.14 50.94 -19.44
C GLU A 187 -31.01 49.90 -19.48
N GLU A 188 -31.29 48.67 -19.08
CA GLU A 188 -30.76 47.46 -19.70
C GLU A 188 -31.70 46.30 -19.33
N GLY A 189 -32.28 45.67 -20.36
CA GLY A 189 -33.23 44.57 -20.20
C GLY A 189 -32.54 43.27 -19.82
N GLU A 190 -33.18 42.50 -18.94
CA GLU A 190 -32.91 41.08 -18.81
C GLU A 190 -34.22 40.29 -18.70
N ASP A 191 -34.30 39.27 -19.54
CA ASP A 191 -35.40 38.34 -19.72
C ASP A 191 -35.76 37.61 -18.41
N GLY A 192 -36.78 38.12 -17.72
CA GLY A 192 -37.45 37.41 -16.63
C GLY A 192 -38.56 36.53 -17.17
N TRP A 193 -38.50 35.21 -16.88
CA TRP A 193 -39.61 34.29 -17.16
C TRP A 193 -40.90 34.80 -16.53
N SER A 194 -42.02 34.73 -17.27
CA SER A 194 -43.34 35.08 -16.76
C SER A 194 -43.75 34.18 -15.58
N GLU A 195 -44.61 34.70 -14.71
CA GLU A 195 -45.19 33.95 -13.59
C GLU A 195 -45.84 32.62 -14.04
N TRP A 196 -45.71 31.61 -13.20
CA TRP A 196 -46.32 30.29 -13.42
C TRP A 196 -47.84 30.38 -13.39
N SER A 197 -48.50 29.75 -14.36
CA SER A 197 -49.95 29.56 -14.30
C SER A 197 -50.35 28.69 -13.11
N SER A 198 -51.53 28.96 -12.54
CA SER A 198 -52.08 28.20 -11.41
C SER A 198 -52.33 26.73 -11.78
N TRP A 199 -52.13 25.84 -10.81
CA TRP A 199 -52.37 24.41 -10.96
C TRP A 199 -53.85 24.11 -11.16
N SER A 200 -54.16 23.24 -12.13
CA SER A 200 -55.51 22.70 -12.31
C SER A 200 -55.88 21.80 -11.11
N PRO A 201 -57.14 21.84 -10.62
CA PRO A 201 -57.59 20.93 -9.58
C PRO A 201 -57.62 19.49 -10.10
N CYS A 202 -57.17 18.55 -9.26
CA CYS A 202 -57.19 17.13 -9.58
C CYS A 202 -58.63 16.61 -9.69
N SER A 203 -58.92 15.91 -10.79
CA SER A 203 -60.09 15.04 -11.00
C SER A 203 -59.81 13.61 -10.52
#